data_AF-A0A5C7F4H3-F1
#
_entry.id   AF-A0A5C7F4H3-F1
#
_cell.length_a   1.000
_cell.length_b   1.000
_cell.length_c   1.000
_cell.angle_alpha   90.00
_cell.angle_beta   90.00
_cell.angle_gamma   90.00
#
_symmetry.space_group_name_H-M   'P 1'
#
loop_
_entity.id
_entity.type
_entity.pdbx_description
1 polymer ?
#
loop_
_entity_poly.entity_id
_entity_poly.type
_entity_poly.pdbx_seq_one_letter_code
_entity_poly.pdbx_strand_id
1 'polypeptide(L)'
;MAKNVGILASMSWNSNGWQNQATTEDIAKSNFDYMKENGWMHEDLNFGHKKYALEENGTYIAYTPQFNTLPALEESKYVEIVFLKSFNYHLNKNYIVGCYAFPDIGHFVRNADEDNYHVYDFGNVRAIPENIIAFTTPLHITDDICSLKGYLPKGKKLGKMGYNYLDYSNVLKILDEATRLNRDKKLDSIKYKFLTDGRYKF
;
A
#
# COMPACT_ATOMS: atom_id res chain seq x y z
N MET A 1 -2.83 -7.27 24.67
CA MET A 1 -3.46 -6.63 23.49
C MET A 1 -2.81 -7.24 22.26
N ALA A 2 -3.58 -7.64 21.25
CA ALA A 2 -3.01 -8.09 19.99
C ALA A 2 -2.23 -6.93 19.35
N LYS A 3 -1.01 -7.19 18.88
CA LYS A 3 -0.19 -6.19 18.21
C LYS A 3 -0.70 -5.97 16.79
N ASN A 4 -0.78 -4.72 16.36
CA ASN A 4 -1.01 -4.42 14.96
C ASN A 4 0.30 -4.58 14.21
N VAL A 5 0.30 -5.48 13.23
CA VAL A 5 1.47 -5.75 12.37
C VAL A 5 1.21 -5.40 10.92
N GLY A 6 0.01 -4.93 10.59
CA GLY A 6 -0.27 -4.36 9.29
C GLY A 6 -1.19 -3.17 9.31
N ILE A 7 -1.18 -2.43 8.20
CA ILE A 7 -2.10 -1.33 7.91
C ILE A 7 -2.68 -1.56 6.52
N LEU A 8 -3.98 -1.33 6.37
CA LEU A 8 -4.61 -1.15 5.07
C LEU A 8 -4.80 0.36 4.83
N ALA A 9 -4.00 0.90 3.91
CA ALA A 9 -4.01 2.31 3.54
C ALA A 9 -4.64 2.51 2.16
N SER A 10 -5.29 3.65 1.97
CA SER A 10 -6.03 3.97 0.74
C SER A 10 -5.17 4.77 -0.21
N MET A 11 -5.32 4.51 -1.50
CA MET A 11 -4.77 5.33 -2.56
C MET A 11 -5.71 5.47 -3.75
N SER A 12 -5.50 6.49 -4.58
CA SER A 12 -6.25 6.72 -5.82
C SER A 12 -6.05 5.55 -6.80
N TRP A 13 -6.97 5.40 -7.75
CA TRP A 13 -6.78 4.48 -8.87
C TRP A 13 -5.89 5.11 -9.93
N ASN A 14 -4.96 4.33 -10.46
CA ASN A 14 -4.10 4.72 -11.55
C ASN A 14 -4.09 3.55 -12.55
N SER A 15 -4.60 3.80 -13.76
CA SER A 15 -4.76 2.78 -14.78
C SER A 15 -3.43 2.31 -15.40
N ASN A 16 -2.34 3.03 -15.14
CA ASN A 16 -0.96 2.67 -15.50
C ASN A 16 -0.26 1.86 -14.38
N GLY A 17 -1.04 1.23 -13.49
CA GLY A 17 -0.54 0.31 -12.47
C GLY A 17 0.33 0.98 -11.41
N TRP A 18 0.10 2.27 -11.15
CA TRP A 18 0.88 3.11 -10.21
C TRP A 18 2.39 3.05 -10.50
N GLN A 19 2.74 2.99 -11.78
CA GLN A 19 4.13 2.98 -12.27
C GLN A 19 4.43 4.15 -13.22
N ASN A 20 3.45 5.01 -13.48
CA ASN A 20 3.52 6.16 -14.38
C ASN A 20 2.42 7.15 -14.01
N GLN A 21 2.47 8.36 -14.58
CA GLN A 21 1.44 9.37 -14.43
C GLN A 21 0.03 8.81 -14.71
N ALA A 22 -0.93 9.15 -13.85
CA ALA A 22 -2.33 8.80 -14.03
C ALA A 22 -2.93 9.44 -15.29
N THR A 23 -3.94 8.81 -15.89
CA THR A 23 -4.69 9.42 -17.00
C THR A 23 -5.54 10.59 -16.52
N THR A 24 -5.95 11.48 -17.42
CA THR A 24 -6.90 12.55 -17.09
C THR A 24 -8.23 12.01 -16.55
N GLU A 25 -8.67 10.84 -17.04
CA GLU A 25 -9.86 10.17 -16.53
C GLU A 25 -9.65 9.67 -15.09
N ASP A 26 -8.50 9.03 -14.81
CA ASP A 26 -8.15 8.59 -13.46
C ASP A 26 -8.21 9.75 -12.46
N ILE A 27 -7.63 10.90 -12.83
CA ILE A 27 -7.61 12.11 -12.01
C ILE A 27 -9.03 12.62 -11.76
N ALA A 28 -9.83 12.77 -12.82
CA ALA A 28 -11.22 13.24 -12.72
C ALA A 28 -12.11 12.32 -11.87
N LYS A 29 -11.80 11.02 -11.84
CA LYS A 29 -12.54 9.98 -11.09
C LYS A 29 -11.93 9.63 -9.74
N SER A 30 -10.89 10.33 -9.29
CA SER A 30 -10.27 10.07 -8.01
C SER A 30 -11.26 10.21 -6.84
N ASN A 31 -11.06 9.43 -5.79
CA ASN A 31 -11.81 9.59 -4.53
C ASN A 31 -11.21 10.66 -3.61
N PHE A 32 -10.13 11.33 -4.04
CA PHE A 32 -9.44 12.37 -3.29
C PHE A 32 -9.58 13.70 -4.03
N ASP A 33 -10.33 14.65 -3.46
CA ASP A 33 -10.66 15.91 -4.14
C ASP A 33 -9.43 16.76 -4.45
N TYR A 34 -8.40 16.72 -3.60
CA TYR A 34 -7.11 17.37 -3.85
C TYR A 34 -6.51 16.99 -5.22
N MET A 35 -6.61 15.73 -5.63
CA MET A 35 -6.06 15.28 -6.91
C MET A 35 -6.85 15.86 -8.10
N LYS A 36 -8.18 15.98 -7.96
CA LYS A 36 -9.05 16.59 -8.98
C LYS A 36 -8.74 18.08 -9.15
N GLU A 37 -8.51 18.77 -8.04
CA GLU A 37 -8.27 20.22 -8.01
C GLU A 37 -6.90 20.58 -8.61
N ASN A 38 -5.89 19.75 -8.37
CA ASN A 38 -4.51 20.05 -8.78
C ASN A 38 -4.10 19.38 -10.10
N GLY A 39 -4.81 18.35 -10.56
CA GLY A 39 -4.56 17.73 -11.86
C GLY A 39 -3.42 16.71 -11.89
N TRP A 40 -2.99 16.19 -10.74
CA TRP A 40 -1.88 15.24 -10.62
C TRP A 40 -2.05 14.32 -9.41
N MET A 41 -1.39 13.15 -9.42
CA MET A 41 -1.45 12.16 -8.33
C MET A 41 -0.06 11.78 -7.84
N HIS A 42 0.26 12.08 -6.58
CA HIS A 42 1.54 11.67 -5.97
C HIS A 42 1.76 10.15 -5.88
N GLU A 43 0.68 9.39 -6.01
CA GLU A 43 0.64 7.93 -5.90
C GLU A 43 1.06 7.24 -7.22
N ASP A 44 1.29 8.03 -8.28
CA ASP A 44 1.60 7.57 -9.63
C ASP A 44 2.81 6.66 -9.71
N LEU A 45 3.72 6.79 -8.73
CA LEU A 45 4.99 6.09 -8.71
C LEU A 45 5.02 4.99 -7.64
N ASN A 46 3.91 4.67 -6.97
CA ASN A 46 3.89 3.74 -5.83
C ASN A 46 4.37 2.32 -6.13
N PHE A 47 4.48 1.88 -7.38
CA PHE A 47 5.10 0.59 -7.73
C PHE A 47 6.17 0.73 -8.80
N GLY A 48 6.65 1.96 -9.05
CA GLY A 48 7.63 2.31 -10.08
C GLY A 48 9.10 1.97 -9.76
N HIS A 49 9.38 1.24 -8.68
CA HIS A 49 10.74 0.91 -8.20
C HIS A 49 11.63 0.14 -9.18
N LYS A 50 11.08 -0.37 -10.29
CA LYS A 50 11.84 -1.00 -11.38
C LYS A 50 12.18 -0.04 -12.52
N LYS A 51 11.54 1.12 -12.55
CA LYS A 51 11.63 2.11 -13.62
C LYS A 51 12.39 3.36 -13.19
N TYR A 52 12.16 3.80 -11.96
CA TYR A 52 12.72 5.05 -11.44
C TYR A 52 13.87 4.80 -10.48
N ALA A 53 14.71 5.82 -10.30
CA ALA A 53 15.85 5.77 -9.42
C ALA A 53 15.49 5.41 -7.98
N LEU A 54 16.41 4.72 -7.30
CA LEU A 54 16.33 4.49 -5.86
C LEU A 54 17.06 5.63 -5.14
N GLU A 55 16.74 5.83 -3.87
CA GLU A 55 17.54 6.69 -2.99
C GLU A 55 18.93 6.09 -2.77
N GLU A 56 19.90 6.89 -2.32
CA GLU A 56 21.29 6.47 -2.10
C GLU A 56 21.42 5.25 -1.16
N ASN A 57 20.48 5.12 -0.20
CA ASN A 57 20.43 3.99 0.73
C ASN A 57 19.78 2.72 0.15
N GLY A 58 19.46 2.70 -1.15
CA GLY A 58 18.84 1.59 -1.87
C GLY A 58 17.34 1.43 -1.62
N THR A 59 16.69 2.39 -0.96
CA THR A 59 15.23 2.35 -0.75
C THR A 59 14.48 3.04 -1.87
N TYR A 60 13.24 2.62 -2.07
CA TYR A 60 12.29 3.31 -2.92
C TYR A 60 11.23 3.99 -2.06
N ILE A 61 11.02 5.28 -2.30
CA ILE A 61 10.00 6.09 -1.61
C ILE A 61 8.70 6.03 -2.41
N ALA A 62 7.58 5.97 -1.72
CA ALA A 62 6.23 6.04 -2.26
C ALA A 62 5.33 6.91 -1.37
N TYR A 63 4.12 7.17 -1.85
CA TYR A 63 3.20 8.11 -1.22
C TYR A 63 1.78 7.54 -1.18
N THR A 64 1.13 7.63 -0.03
CA THR A 64 -0.33 7.46 0.11
C THR A 64 -0.92 8.70 0.78
N PRO A 65 -2.01 9.31 0.24
CA PRO A 65 -2.65 10.48 0.81
C PRO A 65 -3.12 10.24 2.24
N GLN A 66 -3.44 8.99 2.58
CA GLN A 66 -3.89 8.66 3.93
C GLN A 66 -2.78 8.92 4.96
N PHE A 67 -1.51 8.72 4.61
CA PHE A 67 -0.35 8.98 5.47
C PHE A 67 0.02 10.46 5.60
N ASN A 68 -0.70 11.39 4.96
CA ASN A 68 -0.57 12.82 5.31
C ASN A 68 -0.94 13.09 6.76
N THR A 69 -1.79 12.25 7.35
CA THR A 69 -1.97 12.17 8.80
C THR A 69 -1.41 10.84 9.29
N LEU A 70 -0.11 10.79 9.62
CA LEU A 70 0.58 9.55 9.99
C LEU A 70 -0.21 8.70 11.01
N PRO A 71 -0.16 7.35 10.90
CA PRO A 71 -0.83 6.49 11.85
C PRO A 71 -0.30 6.70 13.27
N ALA A 72 -1.17 6.51 14.26
CA ALA A 72 -0.81 6.70 15.66
C ALA A 72 0.38 5.81 16.05
N LEU A 73 1.40 6.39 16.68
CA LEU A 73 2.67 5.73 16.96
C LEU A 73 2.50 4.38 17.68
N GLU A 74 1.63 4.33 18.69
CA GLU A 74 1.36 3.10 19.45
C GLU A 74 0.70 2.01 18.61
N GLU A 75 -0.09 2.41 17.61
CA GLU A 75 -0.80 1.48 16.71
C GLU A 75 0.09 1.04 15.53
N SER A 76 1.16 1.79 15.22
CA SER A 76 2.03 1.56 14.05
C SER A 76 3.43 1.04 14.37
N LYS A 77 3.85 1.05 15.64
CA LYS A 77 5.22 0.67 16.07
C LYS A 77 5.70 -0.73 15.67
N TYR A 78 4.78 -1.65 15.37
CA TYR A 78 5.09 -3.03 14.98
C TYR A 78 4.63 -3.36 13.56
N VAL A 79 4.30 -2.35 12.75
CA VAL A 79 3.83 -2.57 11.39
C VAL A 79 4.95 -3.15 10.54
N GLU A 80 4.67 -4.34 10.00
CA GLU A 80 5.55 -5.06 9.08
C GLU A 80 4.98 -5.06 7.68
N ILE A 81 3.68 -4.81 7.46
CA ILE A 81 3.09 -4.78 6.12
C ILE A 81 2.14 -3.60 5.97
N VAL A 82 2.37 -2.75 4.98
CA VAL A 82 1.38 -1.76 4.52
C VAL A 82 0.75 -2.27 3.23
N PHE A 83 -0.51 -2.67 3.30
CA PHE A 83 -1.33 -2.98 2.13
C PHE A 83 -1.91 -1.69 1.55
N LEU A 84 -1.86 -1.55 0.24
CA LEU A 84 -2.47 -0.43 -0.46
C LEU A 84 -3.77 -0.88 -1.10
N LYS A 85 -4.87 -0.19 -0.77
CA LYS A 85 -6.17 -0.38 -1.43
C LYS A 85 -6.51 0.78 -2.34
N SER A 86 -7.16 0.47 -3.44
CA SER A 86 -7.61 1.46 -4.40
C SER A 86 -9.00 1.10 -4.92
N PHE A 87 -9.80 2.14 -5.21
CA PHE A 87 -11.14 1.99 -5.76
C PHE A 87 -11.08 2.10 -7.28
N ASN A 88 -11.28 0.98 -7.96
CA ASN A 88 -11.39 0.95 -9.41
C ASN A 88 -12.77 1.48 -9.83
N TYR A 89 -12.80 2.69 -10.37
CA TYR A 89 -14.04 3.34 -10.81
C TYR A 89 -14.64 2.71 -12.07
N HIS A 90 -13.83 2.11 -12.96
CA HIS A 90 -14.33 1.40 -14.14
C HIS A 90 -15.19 0.19 -13.74
N LEU A 91 -14.82 -0.49 -12.65
CA LEU A 91 -15.51 -1.68 -12.15
C LEU A 91 -16.43 -1.39 -10.96
N ASN A 92 -16.41 -0.17 -10.43
CA ASN A 92 -17.09 0.24 -9.20
C ASN A 92 -16.76 -0.69 -8.01
N LYS A 93 -15.46 -1.01 -7.81
CA LYS A 93 -15.00 -2.01 -6.85
C LYS A 93 -13.72 -1.58 -6.13
N ASN A 94 -13.59 -1.97 -4.86
CA ASN A 94 -12.35 -1.77 -4.09
C ASN A 94 -11.45 -2.99 -4.21
N TYR A 95 -10.15 -2.76 -4.32
CA TYR A 95 -9.15 -3.80 -4.41
C TYR A 95 -7.99 -3.51 -3.47
N ILE A 96 -7.40 -4.56 -2.88
CA ILE A 96 -6.02 -4.50 -2.40
C ILE A 96 -5.13 -4.78 -3.61
N VAL A 97 -4.28 -3.83 -3.96
CA VAL A 97 -3.55 -3.81 -5.24
C VAL A 97 -2.06 -4.10 -5.08
N GLY A 98 -1.56 -4.16 -3.86
CA GLY A 98 -0.17 -4.47 -3.57
C GLY A 98 0.19 -4.17 -2.12
N CYS A 99 1.47 -4.30 -1.80
CA CYS A 99 1.97 -3.96 -0.48
C CYS A 99 3.44 -3.51 -0.48
N TYR A 100 3.76 -2.85 0.62
CA TYR A 100 5.11 -2.56 1.10
C TYR A 100 5.36 -3.40 2.34
N ALA A 101 6.34 -4.31 2.27
CA ALA A 101 6.75 -5.13 3.38
C ALA A 101 7.96 -4.53 4.11
N PHE A 102 7.98 -4.71 5.42
CA PHE A 102 8.92 -4.14 6.37
C PHE A 102 9.26 -2.66 6.07
N PRO A 103 8.24 -1.79 5.92
CA PRO A 103 8.48 -0.42 5.49
C PRO A 103 8.91 0.49 6.64
N ASP A 104 9.59 1.57 6.29
CA ASP A 104 9.59 2.78 7.11
C ASP A 104 8.37 3.63 6.73
N ILE A 105 7.65 4.13 7.74
CA ILE A 105 6.50 5.05 7.57
C ILE A 105 6.90 6.40 8.19
N GLY A 106 6.72 7.50 7.47
CA GLY A 106 7.20 8.80 7.92
C GLY A 106 7.03 9.88 6.85
N HIS A 107 7.90 10.88 6.87
CA HIS A 107 8.03 11.85 5.79
C HIS A 107 9.45 11.76 5.24
N PHE A 108 9.58 11.46 3.95
CA PHE A 108 10.88 11.20 3.31
C PHE A 108 11.01 12.08 2.07
N VAL A 109 12.00 12.96 2.08
CA VAL A 109 12.38 13.75 0.91
C VAL A 109 13.15 12.85 -0.06
N ARG A 110 12.88 12.99 -1.35
CA ARG A 110 13.62 12.31 -2.42
C ARG A 110 14.86 13.11 -2.76
N ASN A 111 16.00 12.43 -2.80
CA ASN A 111 17.28 13.03 -3.19
C ASN A 111 17.83 12.43 -4.49
N ALA A 112 17.25 11.33 -4.97
CA ALA A 112 17.64 10.73 -6.24
C ALA A 112 17.38 11.68 -7.41
N ASP A 113 18.34 11.74 -8.33
CA ASP A 113 18.27 12.55 -9.55
C ASP A 113 17.41 11.85 -10.61
N GLU A 114 16.14 12.22 -10.66
CA GLU A 114 15.12 11.67 -11.56
C GLU A 114 14.12 12.76 -11.92
N ASP A 115 13.90 13.01 -13.21
CA ASP A 115 13.08 14.12 -13.71
C ASP A 115 11.66 14.12 -13.09
N ASN A 116 11.08 12.94 -12.93
CA ASN A 116 9.74 12.81 -12.35
C ASN A 116 9.72 13.21 -10.87
N TYR A 117 10.83 13.11 -10.13
CA TYR A 117 10.87 13.43 -8.71
C TYR A 117 10.82 14.92 -8.42
N HIS A 118 11.07 15.79 -9.40
CA HIS A 118 10.81 17.23 -9.24
C HIS A 118 9.33 17.55 -9.01
N VAL A 119 8.44 16.70 -9.52
CA VAL A 119 7.00 16.79 -9.27
C VAL A 119 6.65 16.09 -7.95
N TYR A 120 7.32 14.97 -7.63
CA TYR A 120 7.02 14.11 -6.48
C TYR A 120 8.15 14.09 -5.43
N ASP A 121 8.58 15.26 -4.97
CA ASP A 121 9.81 15.47 -4.18
C ASP A 121 9.81 14.85 -2.77
N PHE A 122 8.69 14.29 -2.32
CA PHE A 122 8.62 13.52 -1.08
C PHE A 122 7.67 12.32 -1.19
N GLY A 123 7.75 11.45 -0.18
CA GLY A 123 6.76 10.41 0.08
C GLY A 123 6.65 10.10 1.56
N ASN A 124 5.83 9.10 1.89
CA ASN A 124 5.48 8.79 3.28
C ASN A 124 5.52 7.30 3.64
N VAL A 125 5.93 6.46 2.71
CA VAL A 125 6.30 5.07 2.94
C VAL A 125 7.51 4.75 2.09
N ARG A 126 8.48 4.01 2.63
CA ARG A 126 9.62 3.53 1.84
C ARG A 126 10.02 2.12 2.25
N ALA A 127 10.56 1.38 1.29
CA ALA A 127 11.12 0.05 1.53
C ALA A 127 12.18 -0.25 0.48
N ILE A 128 12.98 -1.30 0.71
CA ILE A 128 13.84 -1.85 -0.35
C ILE A 128 12.99 -2.48 -1.47
N PRO A 129 13.43 -2.43 -2.74
CA PRO A 129 12.68 -2.96 -3.89
C PRO A 129 12.19 -4.40 -3.73
N GLU A 130 12.94 -5.27 -3.06
CA GLU A 130 12.59 -6.68 -2.82
C GLU A 130 11.35 -6.85 -1.94
N ASN A 131 11.00 -5.81 -1.18
CA ASN A 131 9.85 -5.82 -0.28
C ASN A 131 8.65 -5.04 -0.86
N ILE A 132 8.72 -4.58 -2.11
CA ILE A 132 7.64 -3.83 -2.77
C ILE A 132 7.03 -4.67 -3.88
N ILE A 133 5.70 -4.81 -3.86
CA ILE A 133 4.98 -5.60 -4.86
C ILE A 133 3.61 -5.02 -5.20
N ALA A 134 3.36 -4.84 -6.50
CA ALA A 134 2.03 -4.72 -7.06
C ALA A 134 1.48 -6.12 -7.37
N PHE A 135 0.21 -6.36 -7.10
CA PHE A 135 -0.45 -7.63 -7.42
C PHE A 135 -0.94 -7.61 -8.87
N THR A 136 -0.51 -8.60 -9.66
CA THR A 136 -1.03 -8.83 -11.02
C THR A 136 -2.53 -9.11 -11.02
N THR A 137 -3.00 -9.83 -10.01
CA THR A 137 -4.41 -10.10 -9.71
C THR A 137 -4.76 -9.45 -8.36
N PRO A 138 -5.29 -8.21 -8.36
CA PRO A 138 -5.70 -7.52 -7.14
C PRO A 138 -6.82 -8.25 -6.40
N LEU A 139 -6.85 -8.13 -5.07
CA LEU A 139 -7.84 -8.79 -4.22
C LEU A 139 -9.07 -7.92 -4.10
N HIS A 140 -10.20 -8.35 -4.68
CA HIS A 140 -11.47 -7.67 -4.51
C HIS A 140 -11.91 -7.68 -3.05
N ILE A 141 -12.25 -6.52 -2.51
CA ILE A 141 -12.67 -6.35 -1.12
C ILE A 141 -13.97 -5.55 -1.01
N THR A 142 -14.84 -6.02 -0.14
CA THR A 142 -16.04 -5.34 0.38
C THR A 142 -16.11 -5.60 1.88
N ASP A 143 -17.00 -4.92 2.61
CA ASP A 143 -17.22 -5.21 4.04
C ASP A 143 -17.58 -6.69 4.25
N ASP A 144 -18.43 -7.26 3.38
CA ASP A 144 -18.85 -8.66 3.45
C ASP A 144 -17.69 -9.62 3.19
N ILE A 145 -16.87 -9.37 2.15
CA ILE A 145 -15.70 -10.19 1.85
C ILE A 145 -14.70 -10.11 3.00
N CYS A 146 -14.45 -8.91 3.53
CA CYS A 146 -13.50 -8.72 4.63
C CYS A 146 -13.96 -9.44 5.91
N SER A 147 -15.26 -9.40 6.20
CA SER A 147 -15.86 -10.12 7.32
C SER A 147 -15.75 -11.64 7.14
N LEU A 148 -16.16 -12.15 5.98
CA LEU A 148 -16.15 -13.58 5.65
C LEU A 148 -14.74 -14.17 5.65
N LYS A 149 -13.78 -13.46 5.07
CA LYS A 149 -12.39 -13.92 4.92
C LYS A 149 -11.50 -13.55 6.11
N GLY A 150 -11.97 -12.68 7.00
CA GLY A 150 -11.20 -12.20 8.14
C GLY A 150 -10.02 -11.32 7.73
N TYR A 151 -10.16 -10.51 6.68
CA TYR A 151 -9.13 -9.54 6.26
C TYR A 151 -9.06 -8.31 7.17
N LEU A 152 -10.13 -8.04 7.93
CA LEU A 152 -10.19 -6.97 8.92
C LEU A 152 -10.43 -7.55 10.32
N PRO A 153 -10.05 -6.82 11.39
CA PRO A 153 -10.43 -7.19 12.74
C PRO A 153 -11.95 -7.27 12.91
N LYS A 154 -12.40 -8.14 13.82
CA LYS A 154 -13.83 -8.37 14.06
C LYS A 154 -14.58 -7.07 14.36
N GLY A 155 -15.68 -6.83 13.64
CA GLY A 155 -16.53 -5.65 13.82
C GLY A 155 -15.98 -4.36 13.18
N LYS A 156 -14.82 -4.41 12.50
CA LYS A 156 -14.31 -3.29 11.72
C LYS A 156 -14.87 -3.33 10.29
N LYS A 157 -15.11 -2.15 9.73
CA LYS A 157 -15.49 -1.94 8.33
C LYS A 157 -14.31 -1.36 7.56
N LEU A 158 -14.37 -1.43 6.24
CA LEU A 158 -13.40 -0.78 5.37
C LEU A 158 -13.37 0.72 5.65
N GLY A 159 -12.20 1.21 6.08
CA GLY A 159 -11.99 2.61 6.38
C GLY A 159 -12.16 3.46 5.13
N LYS A 160 -13.02 4.48 5.22
CA LYS A 160 -13.12 5.56 4.22
C LYS A 160 -12.09 6.67 4.48
N MET A 161 -11.82 6.97 5.75
CA MET A 161 -10.96 8.08 6.19
C MET A 161 -9.88 7.63 7.21
N GLY A 162 -10.18 6.64 8.07
CA GLY A 162 -9.24 6.12 9.08
C GLY A 162 -8.52 4.85 8.66
N TYR A 163 -7.41 4.56 9.33
CA TYR A 163 -6.64 3.32 9.11
C TYR A 163 -7.41 2.10 9.58
N ASN A 164 -7.36 1.02 8.80
CA ASN A 164 -7.59 -0.31 9.36
C ASN A 164 -6.25 -0.87 9.80
N TYR A 165 -6.03 -0.90 11.11
CA TYR A 165 -4.94 -1.64 11.73
C TYR A 165 -5.26 -3.14 11.74
N LEU A 166 -4.27 -3.95 11.42
CA LEU A 166 -4.42 -5.38 11.17
C LEU A 166 -3.55 -6.16 12.14
N ASP A 167 -4.12 -7.18 12.76
CA ASP A 167 -3.35 -8.16 13.53
C ASP A 167 -2.64 -9.16 12.61
N TYR A 168 -1.80 -10.00 13.21
CA TYR A 168 -1.03 -11.02 12.48
C TYR A 168 -1.93 -11.96 11.67
N SER A 169 -3.09 -12.36 12.20
CA SER A 169 -4.00 -13.27 11.50
C SER A 169 -4.62 -12.59 10.29
N ASN A 170 -4.99 -11.30 10.40
CA ASN A 170 -5.51 -10.53 9.27
C ASN A 170 -4.47 -10.42 8.15
N VAL A 171 -3.24 -10.02 8.50
CA VAL A 171 -2.13 -9.90 7.53
C VAL A 171 -1.86 -11.23 6.85
N LEU A 172 -1.76 -12.32 7.60
CA LEU A 172 -1.51 -13.65 7.04
C LEU A 172 -2.61 -14.08 6.06
N LYS A 173 -3.89 -13.85 6.39
CA LYS A 173 -5.01 -14.20 5.50
C LYS A 173 -4.99 -13.41 4.18
N ILE A 174 -4.59 -12.14 4.23
CA ILE A 174 -4.44 -11.32 3.01
C ILE A 174 -3.25 -11.84 2.19
N LEU A 175 -2.10 -12.13 2.81
CA LEU A 175 -0.94 -12.68 2.12
C LEU A 175 -1.21 -14.07 1.54
N ASP A 176 -1.95 -14.93 2.24
CA ASP A 176 -2.40 -16.23 1.76
C ASP A 176 -3.21 -16.12 0.47
N GLU A 177 -4.22 -15.25 0.46
CA GLU A 177 -5.06 -15.04 -0.72
C GLU A 177 -4.27 -14.39 -1.86
N ALA A 178 -3.44 -13.40 -1.55
CA ALA A 178 -2.61 -12.74 -2.55
C ALA A 178 -1.67 -13.74 -3.22
N THR A 179 -1.00 -14.59 -2.44
CA THR A 179 -0.10 -15.64 -2.95
C THR A 179 -0.85 -16.66 -3.79
N ARG A 180 -2.07 -17.04 -3.37
CA ARG A 180 -2.92 -17.97 -4.12
C ARG A 180 -3.30 -17.42 -5.50
N LEU A 181 -3.61 -16.12 -5.57
CA LEU A 181 -4.02 -15.43 -6.80
C LEU A 181 -2.85 -14.98 -7.69
N ASN A 182 -1.67 -14.81 -7.10
CA ASN A 182 -0.47 -14.27 -7.74
C ASN A 182 0.68 -15.26 -7.54
N ARG A 183 1.01 -16.06 -8.55
CA ARG A 183 2.18 -16.96 -8.53
C ARG A 183 3.48 -16.15 -8.72
N ASP A 184 3.86 -15.39 -7.69
CA ASP A 184 5.01 -14.49 -7.70
C ASP A 184 6.01 -14.85 -6.58
N LYS A 185 7.26 -15.13 -6.96
CA LYS A 185 8.32 -15.53 -6.03
C LYS A 185 8.67 -14.45 -5.00
N LYS A 186 8.54 -13.17 -5.37
CA LYS A 186 8.76 -12.04 -4.44
C LYS A 186 7.65 -12.06 -3.38
N LEU A 187 6.40 -12.30 -3.77
CA LEU A 187 5.29 -12.44 -2.82
C LEU A 187 5.50 -13.61 -1.85
N ASP A 188 5.91 -14.78 -2.39
CA ASP A 188 6.26 -15.95 -1.58
C ASP A 188 7.37 -15.62 -0.57
N SER A 189 8.41 -14.91 -1.01
CA SER A 189 9.52 -14.47 -0.15
C SER A 189 9.06 -13.49 0.92
N ILE A 190 8.22 -12.50 0.58
CA ILE A 190 7.64 -11.55 1.54
C ILE A 190 6.85 -12.30 2.61
N LYS A 191 5.97 -13.22 2.19
CA LYS A 191 5.18 -14.04 3.09
C LYS A 191 6.06 -14.92 3.99
N TYR A 192 7.09 -15.55 3.42
CA TYR A 192 8.03 -16.36 4.20
C TYR A 192 8.77 -15.52 5.24
N LYS A 193 9.26 -14.33 4.88
CA LYS A 193 9.90 -13.39 5.83
C LYS A 193 8.93 -13.02 6.96
N PHE A 194 7.68 -12.66 6.64
CA PHE A 194 6.66 -12.35 7.64
C PHE A 194 6.37 -13.54 8.56
N LEU A 195 6.28 -14.75 7.99
CA LEU A 195 6.09 -15.99 8.73
C LEU A 195 7.30 -16.43 9.54
N THR A 196 8.49 -15.86 9.33
CA THR A 196 9.73 -16.26 10.04
C THR A 196 10.23 -15.19 10.98
N ASP A 197 9.87 -13.92 10.77
CA ASP A 197 10.13 -12.84 11.72
C ASP A 197 9.41 -13.14 13.05
N GLY A 198 10.17 -13.60 14.05
CA GLY A 198 9.64 -14.09 15.32
C GLY A 198 9.17 -12.98 16.26
N ARG A 199 9.31 -11.71 15.87
CA ARG A 199 9.17 -10.56 16.77
C ARG A 199 7.75 -10.36 17.30
N TYR A 200 6.71 -10.75 16.56
CA TYR A 200 5.32 -10.37 16.87
C TYR A 200 4.28 -11.50 16.77
N LYS A 201 4.74 -12.77 16.76
CA LYS A 201 3.86 -13.95 16.64
C LYS A 201 3.09 -14.32 17.92
N PHE A 202 3.39 -13.65 19.04
CA PHE A 202 2.84 -13.93 20.37
C PHE A 202 2.49 -12.63 21.11
#